data_AF-A0A3C0TYQ2-F1
#
_entry.id   AF-A0A3C0TYQ2-F1
#
_cell.length_a   1.000
_cell.length_b   1.000
_cell.length_c   1.000
_cell.angle_alpha   90.00
_cell.angle_beta   90.00
_cell.angle_gamma   90.00
#
_symmetry.space_group_name_H-M   'P 1'
#
loop_
_entity.id
_entity.type
_entity.pdbx_description
1 polymer ?
#
loop_
_entity_poly.entity_id
_entity_poly.type
_entity_poly.pdbx_seq_one_letter_code
_entity_poly.pdbx_strand_id
1 'polypeptide(L)' 'MSAVNQVSPRASQGFFSDDLAAGDPAVAEAIALELRRQQTQIELIASENIVSRAVLEAQG' A
#
# COMPACT_ATOMS: atom_id res chain seq x y z
N MET A 1 28.60 -10.63 26.84
CA MET A 1 28.61 -11.15 25.46
C MET A 1 27.31 -10.72 24.80
N SER A 2 27.29 -9.52 24.20
CA SER A 2 26.11 -9.01 23.50
C SER A 2 26.13 -9.52 22.07
N ALA A 3 25.15 -10.33 21.71
CA ALA A 3 24.90 -10.72 20.33
C ALA A 3 24.53 -9.46 19.55
N VAL A 4 25.42 -9.05 18.65
CA VAL A 4 25.15 -8.03 17.64
C VAL A 4 24.01 -8.56 16.77
N ASN A 5 22.87 -7.86 16.79
CA ASN A 5 21.74 -8.13 15.92
C ASN A 5 22.15 -7.84 14.48
N GLN A 6 22.55 -8.87 13.75
CA GLN A 6 22.92 -8.80 12.34
C GLN A 6 21.64 -8.57 11.53
N VAL A 7 21.32 -7.31 11.24
CA VAL A 7 20.32 -6.97 10.22
C VAL A 7 20.82 -7.55 8.91
N SER A 8 20.20 -8.66 8.48
CA SER A 8 20.62 -9.37 7.28
C SER A 8 20.44 -8.46 6.06
N PRO A 9 21.50 -8.19 5.26
CA PRO A 9 21.46 -7.22 4.16
C PRO A 9 20.57 -7.65 2.98
N ARG A 10 19.96 -8.83 3.05
CA ARG A 10 18.89 -9.26 2.12
C ARG A 10 17.52 -8.70 2.48
N ALA A 11 17.24 -8.42 3.75
CA ALA A 11 15.96 -7.87 4.17
C ALA A 11 15.73 -6.42 3.66
N SER A 12 16.81 -5.72 3.32
CA SER A 12 16.76 -4.37 2.74
C SER A 12 16.82 -4.36 1.20
N GLN A 13 17.14 -5.49 0.56
CA GLN A 13 17.13 -5.56 -0.90
C GLN A 13 15.67 -5.64 -1.34
N GLY A 14 15.20 -4.66 -2.11
CA GLY A 14 13.82 -4.58 -2.57
C GLY A 14 12.90 -3.72 -1.69
N PHE A 15 13.17 -3.58 -0.39
CA PHE A 15 12.28 -2.86 0.53
C PHE A 15 11.92 -1.42 0.08
N PHE A 16 12.88 -0.69 -0.50
CA PHE A 16 12.68 0.68 -0.98
C PHE A 16 12.38 0.79 -2.48
N SER A 17 12.49 -0.30 -3.24
CA SER A 17 12.50 -0.26 -4.71
C SER A 17 11.44 -1.15 -5.36
N ASP A 18 11.00 -2.18 -4.67
CA ASP A 18 9.98 -3.09 -5.16
C ASP A 18 8.63 -2.36 -5.17
N ASP A 19 7.79 -2.71 -6.13
CA ASP A 19 6.40 -2.28 -6.10
C ASP A 19 5.64 -2.98 -4.97
N LEU A 20 4.49 -2.42 -4.59
CA LEU A 20 3.68 -2.97 -3.50
C LEU A 20 3.23 -4.41 -3.78
N ALA A 21 2.99 -4.78 -5.04
CA ALA A 21 2.55 -6.12 -5.39
C ALA A 21 3.65 -7.18 -5.18
N ALA A 22 4.92 -6.82 -5.39
CA ALA A 22 6.06 -7.68 -5.12
C ALA A 22 6.46 -7.67 -3.63
N GLY A 23 6.44 -6.50 -2.99
CA GLY A 23 6.84 -6.32 -1.60
C GLY A 23 5.81 -6.85 -0.58
N ASP A 24 4.52 -6.59 -0.83
CA ASP A 24 3.39 -7.05 0.00
C ASP A 24 2.13 -7.37 -0.86
N PRO A 25 2.08 -8.58 -1.46
CA PRO A 25 0.95 -9.00 -2.29
C PRO A 25 -0.40 -8.98 -1.56
N ALA A 26 -0.41 -9.22 -0.25
CA ALA A 26 -1.65 -9.30 0.52
C ALA A 26 -2.28 -7.91 0.69
N VAL A 27 -1.47 -6.89 0.97
CA VAL A 27 -1.93 -5.50 1.01
C VAL A 27 -2.36 -5.02 -0.38
N ALA A 28 -1.60 -5.37 -1.43
CA ALA A 28 -1.97 -5.02 -2.80
C ALA A 28 -3.35 -5.59 -3.20
N GLU A 29 -3.62 -6.86 -2.84
CA GLU A 29 -4.93 -7.49 -3.07
C GLU A 29 -6.04 -6.80 -2.27
N ALA A 30 -5.81 -6.48 -1.00
CA ALA A 30 -6.79 -5.78 -0.17
C ALA A 30 -7.17 -4.40 -0.73
N ILE A 31 -6.19 -3.63 -1.21
CA ILE A 31 -6.44 -2.33 -1.87
C ILE A 31 -7.26 -2.52 -3.15
N ALA A 32 -6.95 -3.54 -3.97
CA ALA A 32 -7.69 -3.81 -5.20
C ALA A 32 -9.16 -4.23 -4.93
N LEU A 33 -9.40 -5.00 -3.87
CA LEU A 33 -10.75 -5.37 -3.44
C LEU A 33 -11.54 -4.15 -2.96
N GLU A 34 -10.93 -3.26 -2.18
CA GLU A 34 -11.57 -2.03 -1.70
C GLU A 34 -11.85 -1.06 -2.85
N LEU A 35 -10.93 -0.90 -3.79
CA LEU A 35 -11.15 -0.11 -5.00
C LEU A 35 -12.38 -0.63 -5.77
N ARG A 36 -12.52 -1.95 -5.92
CA ARG A 36 -13.70 -2.54 -6.54
C ARG A 36 -14.97 -2.27 -5.74
N ARG A 37 -14.93 -2.32 -4.41
CA ARG A 37 -16.07 -2.00 -3.55
C ARG A 37 -16.55 -0.57 -3.80
N GLN A 38 -15.63 0.40 -3.78
CA GLN A 38 -15.92 1.82 -4.02
C GLN A 38 -16.48 2.06 -5.44
N GLN A 39 -16.01 1.32 -6.44
CA GLN A 39 -16.48 1.46 -7.84
C GLN A 39 -17.85 0.82 -8.10
N THR A 40 -18.29 -0.12 -7.26
CA THR A 40 -19.52 -0.91 -7.49
C THR A 40 -20.66 -0.55 -6.55
N GLN A 41 -20.43 0.32 -5.58
CA GLN A 41 -21.44 0.80 -4.62
C GLN A 41 -21.75 2.28 -4.83
N ILE A 42 -22.94 2.69 -4.41
CA ILE A 42 -23.31 4.09 -4.32
C ILE A 42 -22.90 4.57 -2.93
N GLU A 43 -21.96 5.52 -2.87
CA GLU A 43 -21.53 6.12 -1.61
C GLU A 43 -22.49 7.22 -1.17
N LEU A 44 -23.15 7.01 -0.02
CA LEU A 44 -24.16 7.91 0.55
C LEU A 44 -23.70 8.60 1.84
N ILE A 45 -22.43 8.43 2.21
CA ILE A 45 -21.84 8.99 3.41
C ILE A 45 -21.38 10.42 3.11
N ALA A 46 -22.05 11.41 3.71
CA ALA A 46 -21.83 12.82 3.40
C ALA A 46 -20.42 13.34 3.71
N SER A 47 -19.69 12.68 4.60
CA SER A 47 -18.31 13.04 4.98
C SER A 47 -17.24 12.43 4.07
N GLU A 48 -17.61 11.47 3.21
CA GLU A 48 -16.66 10.76 2.34
C GLU A 48 -16.64 11.37 0.94
N ASN A 49 -15.49 11.25 0.26
CA ASN A 49 -15.30 11.76 -1.08
C ASN A 49 -14.22 10.96 -1.83
N ILE A 50 -14.24 11.02 -3.16
CA ILE A 50 -13.24 10.40 -4.03
C ILE A 50 -12.25 11.49 -4.48
N VAL A 51 -10.98 11.31 -4.11
CA VAL A 51 -9.91 12.25 -4.48
C VAL A 51 -9.45 12.04 -5.92
N SER A 52 -8.91 13.10 -6.52
CA SER A 52 -8.34 13.03 -7.87
C SER A 52 -7.03 12.25 -7.89
N ARG A 53 -6.67 11.74 -9.07
CA ARG A 53 -5.38 11.04 -9.26
C ARG A 53 -4.17 11.90 -8.91
N ALA A 54 -4.22 13.19 -9.23
CA ALA A 54 -3.14 14.13 -8.92
C ALA A 54 -2.90 14.27 -7.40
N VAL A 55 -3.95 14.16 -6.57
CA VAL A 55 -3.81 14.18 -5.11
C VAL A 55 -3.16 12.88 -4.61
N LEU A 56 -3.56 11.73 -5.17
CA LEU A 56 -2.95 10.44 -4.83
C LEU A 56 -1.47 10.38 -5.24
N GLU A 57 -1.12 10.85 -6.43
CA GLU A 57 0.27 10.91 -6.91
C GLU A 57 1.15 11.78 -6.02
N ALA A 58 0.60 12.86 -5.45
CA ALA A 58 1.32 13.74 -4.53
C ALA A 58 1.52 13.13 -3.13
N GLN A 59 0.70 12.14 -2.73
CA GLN A 59 0.81 11.47 -1.44
C GLN A 59 2.07 10.57 -1.36
N GLY A 60 2.51 10.02 -2.50
CA GLY A 60 3.61 9.05 -2.61
C GLY A 60 3.10 7.61 -2.56
#